data_AF-W2PXC7-F1
#
_entry.id   AF-W2PXC7-F1
#
_cell.length_a   1.000
_cell.length_b   1.000
_cell.length_c   1.000
_cell.angle_alpha   90.00
_cell.angle_beta   90.00
_cell.angle_gamma   90.00
#
_symmetry.space_group_name_H-M   'P 1'
#
loop_
_entity.id
_entity.type
_entity.pdbx_description
1 polymer ?
#
loop_
_entity_poly.entity_id
_entity_poly.type
_entity_poly.pdbx_seq_one_letter_code
_entity_poly.pdbx_strand_id
1 'polypeptide(L)'
;MLRRVISGLTDDEIDILSCKPTDIGTHSLRKGSSSYALGQVNGPTPVSVYLRMGQSLGKLKDRYIHFGEGADQLCGRMIAGLPFNSERSAFPFFLASIVYHEQFLRDTLSPGHPIFKARVFSSNELLNLQRASVVLSLGTSPVCGIKATDIPAHLAVAKEVKDLREEVSKLNNELVLLRQDMNTKLPDNVADKVVADLMQKFVVNGVAPVSLQDLANLRVDLAAEIHRAIGTIQVPQGIATQPPREVLTSAWQRWEWGDGKLAHAVPKGWEFPAHTSVKQLWNLWFFGNKDSGIRPYKLLSKQHDIKRSHQMRHSRARKVMEYIVQLTKPPGALPGEVTDISSLQLAAADKVFGVVFHTLLSQLYCNMPKRPEELTYGTIYNRLCKHLQTQQRELVQQQTN
;
A
#
# COMPACT_ATOMS: atom_id res chain seq x y z
N MET A 1 10.10 -4.16 -23.80
CA MET A 1 10.92 -3.09 -23.19
C MET A 1 11.85 -3.67 -22.12
N LEU A 2 11.33 -4.26 -21.03
CA LEU A 2 12.17 -4.89 -19.98
C LEU A 2 13.17 -5.93 -20.52
N ARG A 3 12.74 -6.83 -21.41
CA ARG A 3 13.62 -7.85 -22.03
C ARG A 3 14.79 -7.25 -22.80
N ARG A 4 14.60 -6.05 -23.36
CA ARG A 4 15.61 -5.30 -24.15
C ARG A 4 16.58 -4.55 -23.23
N VAL A 5 16.10 -4.14 -22.06
CA VAL A 5 16.91 -3.52 -20.99
C VAL A 5 17.78 -4.58 -20.33
N ILE A 6 17.20 -5.75 -19.98
CA ILE A 6 17.95 -6.86 -19.37
C ILE A 6 19.02 -7.40 -20.34
N SER A 7 18.74 -7.50 -21.63
CA SER A 7 19.72 -7.92 -22.63
C SER A 7 20.81 -6.89 -22.93
N GLY A 8 20.68 -5.67 -22.40
CA GLY A 8 21.65 -4.58 -22.58
C GLY A 8 22.51 -4.32 -21.34
N LEU A 9 22.31 -5.07 -20.25
CA LEU A 9 23.14 -4.96 -19.06
C LEU A 9 24.51 -5.58 -19.33
N THR A 10 25.56 -4.90 -18.87
CA THR A 10 26.94 -5.38 -18.88
C THR A 10 27.19 -6.36 -17.73
N ASP A 11 28.23 -7.18 -17.82
CA ASP A 11 28.56 -8.17 -16.77
C ASP A 11 28.83 -7.51 -15.41
N ASP A 12 29.47 -6.34 -15.40
CA ASP A 12 29.70 -5.54 -14.18
C ASP A 12 28.39 -5.06 -13.54
N GLU A 13 27.41 -4.63 -14.36
CA GLU A 13 26.08 -4.24 -13.87
C GLU A 13 25.27 -5.43 -13.36
N ILE A 14 25.46 -6.61 -13.94
CA ILE A 14 24.86 -7.86 -13.47
C ILE A 14 25.49 -8.31 -12.15
N ASP A 15 26.79 -8.12 -11.97
CA ASP A 15 27.49 -8.42 -10.72
C ASP A 15 27.09 -7.45 -9.59
N ILE A 16 26.80 -6.18 -9.90
CA ILE A 16 26.17 -5.23 -8.95
C ILE A 16 24.80 -5.74 -8.47
N LEU A 17 24.02 -6.37 -9.35
CA LEU A 17 22.72 -6.97 -8.99
C LEU A 17 22.89 -8.24 -8.13
N SER A 18 24.13 -8.76 -7.97
CA SER A 18 24.47 -9.96 -7.20
C SER A 18 23.64 -11.20 -7.56
N CYS A 19 23.11 -11.25 -8.78
CA CYS A 19 22.29 -12.34 -9.27
C CYS A 19 22.43 -12.45 -10.79
N LYS A 20 23.21 -13.42 -11.27
CA LYS A 20 23.36 -13.64 -12.71
C LYS A 20 22.06 -14.23 -13.25
N PRO A 21 21.65 -13.91 -14.49
CA PRO A 21 20.46 -14.53 -15.10
C PRO A 21 20.51 -16.07 -15.10
N THR A 22 21.71 -16.66 -15.13
CA THR A 22 21.95 -18.09 -15.00
C THR A 22 21.67 -18.64 -13.60
N ASP A 23 21.79 -17.81 -12.56
CA ASP A 23 21.52 -18.17 -11.17
C ASP A 23 20.02 -18.15 -10.86
N ILE A 24 19.24 -17.42 -11.68
CA ILE A 24 17.78 -17.45 -11.65
C ILE A 24 17.31 -18.75 -12.31
N GLY A 25 17.32 -19.82 -11.53
CA GLY A 25 16.79 -21.12 -11.91
C GLY A 25 15.26 -21.10 -12.07
N THR A 26 14.74 -20.43 -13.10
CA THR A 26 13.30 -20.44 -13.43
C THR A 26 12.79 -21.88 -13.62
N HIS A 27 13.63 -22.77 -14.14
CA HIS A 27 13.38 -24.21 -14.17
C HIS A 27 13.33 -24.85 -12.79
N SER A 28 14.17 -24.42 -11.84
CA SER A 28 14.21 -24.92 -10.47
C SER A 28 13.02 -24.44 -9.64
N LEU A 29 12.62 -23.16 -9.77
CA LEU A 29 11.40 -22.62 -9.18
C LEU A 29 10.17 -23.36 -9.70
N ARG A 30 10.09 -23.57 -11.02
CA ARG A 30 9.05 -24.40 -11.64
C ARG A 30 9.07 -25.82 -11.04
N LYS A 31 10.22 -26.50 -10.97
CA LYS A 31 10.29 -27.84 -10.35
C LYS A 31 9.85 -27.83 -8.87
N GLY A 32 10.32 -26.87 -8.08
CA GLY A 32 9.99 -26.71 -6.66
C GLY A 32 8.49 -26.51 -6.44
N SER A 33 7.88 -25.55 -7.16
CA SER A 33 6.44 -25.32 -7.07
C SER A 33 5.62 -26.53 -7.50
N SER A 34 6.10 -27.34 -8.46
CA SER A 34 5.45 -28.58 -8.85
C SER A 34 5.51 -29.65 -7.75
N SER A 35 6.68 -29.84 -7.13
CA SER A 35 6.85 -30.76 -6.00
C SER A 35 6.02 -30.34 -4.80
N TYR A 36 5.97 -29.03 -4.51
CA TYR A 36 5.15 -28.48 -3.43
C TYR A 36 3.65 -28.74 -3.65
N ALA A 37 3.13 -28.47 -4.84
CA ALA A 37 1.72 -28.66 -5.16
C ALA A 37 1.31 -30.15 -5.13
N LEU A 38 2.20 -31.04 -5.60
CA LEU A 38 1.97 -32.50 -5.59
C LEU A 38 2.13 -33.13 -4.21
N GLY A 39 2.84 -32.47 -3.30
CA GLY A 39 3.04 -32.93 -1.92
C GLY A 39 1.86 -32.67 -0.99
N GLN A 40 0.80 -31.99 -1.45
CA GLN A 40 -0.37 -31.68 -0.61
C GLN A 40 -1.39 -32.81 -0.61
N VAL A 41 -1.86 -33.20 0.58
CA VAL A 41 -2.84 -34.31 0.78
C VAL A 41 -4.17 -34.07 0.04
N ASN A 42 -4.57 -32.80 -0.13
CA ASN A 42 -5.72 -32.38 -0.94
C ASN A 42 -5.29 -31.48 -2.12
N GLY A 43 -4.17 -31.85 -2.75
CA GLY A 43 -3.53 -31.14 -3.84
C GLY A 43 -4.31 -31.13 -5.17
N PRO A 44 -3.99 -30.22 -6.11
CA PRO A 44 -4.43 -30.34 -7.48
C PRO A 44 -3.90 -31.64 -8.11
N THR A 45 -4.63 -32.16 -9.11
CA THR A 45 -4.23 -33.40 -9.75
C THR A 45 -2.87 -33.24 -10.45
N PRO A 46 -2.05 -34.31 -10.51
CA PRO A 46 -0.74 -34.25 -11.16
C PRO A 46 -0.76 -33.70 -12.58
N VAL A 47 -1.79 -34.10 -13.33
CA VAL A 47 -2.06 -33.63 -14.68
C VAL A 47 -2.24 -32.11 -14.73
N SER A 48 -3.00 -31.54 -13.80
CA SER A 48 -3.26 -30.09 -13.76
C SER A 48 -2.01 -29.29 -13.40
N VAL A 49 -1.16 -29.83 -12.53
CA VAL A 49 0.15 -29.25 -12.21
C VAL A 49 1.04 -29.28 -13.45
N TYR A 50 1.19 -30.43 -14.12
CA TYR A 50 2.02 -30.56 -15.32
C TYR A 50 1.57 -29.63 -16.46
N LEU A 51 0.26 -29.54 -16.68
CA LEU A 51 -0.32 -28.62 -17.67
C LEU A 51 -0.04 -27.16 -17.31
N ARG A 52 -0.28 -26.72 -16.07
CA ARG A 52 0.02 -25.34 -15.63
C ARG A 52 1.50 -25.01 -15.74
N MET A 53 2.35 -26.00 -15.53
CA MET A 53 3.77 -25.85 -15.77
C MET A 53 4.09 -25.69 -17.25
N GLY A 54 3.26 -26.18 -18.16
CA GLY A 54 3.54 -26.24 -19.60
C GLY A 54 4.48 -27.41 -19.91
N GLN A 55 4.30 -28.54 -19.21
CA GLN A 55 4.91 -29.82 -19.59
C GLN A 55 3.99 -30.54 -20.57
N SER A 56 4.57 -31.24 -21.56
CA SER A 56 3.81 -32.15 -22.43
C SER A 56 3.45 -33.43 -21.68
N LEU A 57 2.22 -33.91 -21.85
CA LEU A 57 1.76 -35.20 -21.34
C LEU A 57 2.01 -36.34 -22.33
N GLY A 58 2.64 -36.04 -23.47
CA GLY A 58 2.95 -36.96 -24.56
C GLY A 58 1.90 -36.97 -25.68
N LYS A 59 2.25 -37.60 -26.81
CA LYS A 59 1.51 -37.52 -28.10
C LYS A 59 0.02 -37.87 -28.01
N LEU A 60 -0.35 -38.85 -27.18
CA LEU A 60 -1.74 -39.30 -27.05
C LEU A 60 -2.52 -38.44 -26.04
N LYS A 61 -1.95 -38.21 -24.86
CA LYS A 61 -2.64 -37.54 -23.74
C LYS A 61 -2.88 -36.06 -23.99
N ASP A 62 -1.97 -35.36 -24.67
CA ASP A 62 -2.14 -33.95 -25.06
C ASP A 62 -3.34 -33.71 -25.98
N ARG A 63 -3.85 -34.75 -26.67
CA ARG A 63 -5.01 -34.66 -27.58
C ARG A 63 -6.36 -34.68 -26.86
N TYR A 64 -6.42 -35.29 -25.67
CA TYR A 64 -7.69 -35.57 -24.98
C TYR A 64 -7.78 -34.93 -23.60
N ILE A 65 -6.65 -34.50 -23.03
CA ILE A 65 -6.57 -33.89 -21.71
C ILE A 65 -6.31 -32.40 -21.88
N HIS A 66 -7.27 -31.60 -21.46
CA HIS A 66 -7.22 -30.15 -21.58
C HIS A 66 -7.21 -29.46 -20.22
N PHE A 67 -6.86 -28.18 -20.23
CA PHE A 67 -6.88 -27.33 -19.04
C PHE A 67 -8.30 -27.24 -18.46
N GLY A 68 -8.46 -27.71 -17.22
CA GLY A 68 -9.63 -27.42 -16.41
C GLY A 68 -9.42 -26.11 -15.65
N GLU A 69 -10.29 -25.13 -15.86
CA GLU A 69 -10.16 -23.79 -15.28
C GLU A 69 -10.08 -23.82 -13.74
N GLY A 70 -10.94 -24.60 -13.08
CA GLY A 70 -10.94 -24.71 -11.61
C GLY A 70 -9.68 -25.36 -11.05
N ALA A 71 -9.11 -26.35 -11.75
CA ALA A 71 -7.89 -27.02 -11.32
C ALA A 71 -6.66 -26.11 -11.54
N ASP A 72 -6.66 -25.31 -12.60
CA ASP A 72 -5.64 -24.30 -12.83
C ASP A 72 -5.68 -23.23 -11.73
N GLN A 73 -6.87 -22.68 -11.42
CA GLN A 73 -7.05 -21.72 -10.32
C GLN A 73 -6.57 -22.28 -8.97
N LEU A 74 -6.88 -23.55 -8.67
CA LEU A 74 -6.40 -24.24 -7.47
C LEU A 74 -4.87 -24.34 -7.45
N CYS A 75 -4.24 -24.77 -8.54
CA CYS A 75 -2.78 -24.81 -8.67
C CYS A 75 -2.16 -23.42 -8.43
N GLY A 76 -2.71 -22.38 -9.05
CA GLY A 76 -2.22 -21.02 -8.91
C GLY A 76 -2.31 -20.49 -7.49
N ARG A 77 -3.46 -20.71 -6.85
CA ARG A 77 -3.73 -20.30 -5.47
C ARG A 77 -2.79 -21.02 -4.50
N MET A 78 -2.58 -22.32 -4.70
CA MET A 78 -1.69 -23.14 -3.88
C MET A 78 -0.24 -22.71 -4.01
N ILE A 79 0.27 -22.54 -5.24
CA ILE A 79 1.65 -22.11 -5.49
C ILE A 79 1.90 -20.69 -4.93
N ALA A 80 0.88 -19.83 -4.94
CA ALA A 80 0.95 -18.49 -4.35
C ALA A 80 0.78 -18.47 -2.81
N GLY A 81 0.63 -19.63 -2.15
CA GLY A 81 0.47 -19.72 -0.69
C GLY A 81 -0.84 -19.10 -0.18
N LEU A 82 -1.86 -19.00 -1.02
CA LEU A 82 -3.11 -18.32 -0.69
C LEU A 82 -4.13 -19.31 -0.06
N PRO A 83 -4.89 -18.89 0.97
CA PRO A 83 -5.97 -19.69 1.55
C PRO A 83 -7.00 -20.17 0.51
N PHE A 84 -7.40 -21.44 0.60
CA PHE A 84 -8.34 -22.08 -0.34
C PHE A 84 -9.78 -21.57 -0.24
N ASN A 85 -10.18 -21.12 0.95
CA ASN A 85 -11.55 -20.75 1.31
C ASN A 85 -11.86 -19.25 1.19
N SER A 86 -10.95 -18.44 0.64
CA SER A 86 -11.13 -16.98 0.61
C SER A 86 -10.78 -16.40 -0.75
N GLU A 87 -11.80 -16.01 -1.51
CA GLU A 87 -11.66 -15.39 -2.83
C GLU A 87 -10.80 -14.13 -2.79
N ARG A 88 -10.86 -13.37 -1.67
CA ARG A 88 -10.18 -12.08 -1.49
C ARG A 88 -8.81 -12.18 -0.83
N SER A 89 -8.31 -13.39 -0.53
CA SER A 89 -7.07 -13.54 0.22
C SER A 89 -5.85 -12.95 -0.48
N ALA A 90 -5.82 -12.84 -1.81
CA ALA A 90 -4.73 -12.23 -2.56
C ALA A 90 -4.64 -10.69 -2.40
N PHE A 91 -5.78 -10.03 -2.13
CA PHE A 91 -5.85 -8.57 -2.15
C PHE A 91 -4.99 -7.89 -1.06
N PRO A 92 -4.97 -8.36 0.20
CA PRO A 92 -4.03 -7.85 1.21
C PRO A 92 -2.57 -7.91 0.78
N PHE A 93 -2.14 -8.97 0.09
CA PHE A 93 -0.75 -9.11 -0.39
C PHE A 93 -0.42 -8.11 -1.48
N PHE A 94 -1.33 -7.94 -2.44
CA PHE A 94 -1.18 -6.97 -3.51
C PHE A 94 -1.15 -5.54 -2.95
N LEU A 95 -2.04 -5.24 -2.01
CA LEU A 95 -2.10 -3.94 -1.37
C LEU A 95 -0.82 -3.66 -0.56
N ALA A 96 -0.36 -4.61 0.26
CA ALA A 96 0.88 -4.48 1.01
C ALA A 96 2.10 -4.28 0.09
N SER A 97 2.16 -5.02 -1.02
CA SER A 97 3.22 -4.87 -2.02
C SER A 97 3.19 -3.49 -2.68
N ILE A 98 2.00 -2.99 -3.06
CA ILE A 98 1.85 -1.64 -3.60
C ILE A 98 2.30 -0.60 -2.59
N VAL A 99 1.82 -0.68 -1.34
CA VAL A 99 2.13 0.30 -0.29
C VAL A 99 3.61 0.32 0.02
N TYR A 100 4.25 -0.86 0.10
CA TYR A 100 5.68 -0.99 0.34
C TYR A 100 6.53 -0.43 -0.80
N HIS A 101 6.22 -0.81 -2.04
CA HIS A 101 6.98 -0.39 -3.22
C HIS A 101 6.52 0.97 -3.78
N GLU A 102 5.58 1.64 -3.14
CA GLU A 102 4.99 2.88 -3.62
C GLU A 102 6.08 3.94 -3.95
N GLN A 103 7.01 4.14 -3.01
CA GLN A 103 8.10 5.11 -3.17
C GLN A 103 9.05 4.67 -4.28
N PHE A 104 9.46 3.40 -4.30
CA PHE A 104 10.28 2.84 -5.36
C PHE A 104 9.65 3.01 -6.74
N LEU A 105 8.33 2.81 -6.85
CA LEU A 105 7.60 3.01 -8.10
C LEU A 105 7.66 4.48 -8.54
N ARG A 106 7.57 5.43 -7.61
CA ARG A 106 7.71 6.87 -7.92
C ARG A 106 9.11 7.26 -8.36
N ASP A 107 10.11 6.67 -7.71
CA ASP A 107 11.51 6.95 -8.01
C ASP A 107 11.92 6.35 -9.37
N THR A 108 11.32 5.21 -9.73
CA THR A 108 11.69 4.45 -10.93
C THR A 108 10.84 4.79 -12.15
N LEU A 109 9.55 5.09 -11.98
CA LEU A 109 8.63 5.34 -13.08
C LEU A 109 8.48 6.84 -13.34
N SER A 110 8.32 7.20 -14.61
CA SER A 110 8.05 8.60 -14.99
C SER A 110 6.81 9.14 -14.26
N PRO A 111 6.78 10.40 -13.80
CA PRO A 111 5.62 10.99 -13.13
C PRO A 111 4.30 10.90 -13.93
N GLY A 112 4.38 10.80 -15.26
CA GLY A 112 3.23 10.64 -16.15
C GLY A 112 2.72 9.19 -16.31
N HIS A 113 3.32 8.21 -15.60
CA HIS A 113 3.01 6.79 -15.79
C HIS A 113 1.52 6.51 -15.49
N PRO A 114 0.82 5.69 -16.30
CA PRO A 114 -0.61 5.41 -16.12
C PRO A 114 -0.99 4.86 -14.74
N ILE A 115 -0.07 4.17 -14.07
CA ILE A 115 -0.29 3.61 -12.72
C ILE A 115 -0.67 4.70 -11.71
N PHE A 116 -0.06 5.89 -11.78
CA PHE A 116 -0.29 7.00 -10.85
C PHE A 116 -1.65 7.68 -11.06
N LYS A 117 -2.35 7.34 -12.15
CA LYS A 117 -3.73 7.78 -12.36
C LYS A 117 -4.70 6.92 -11.56
N ALA A 118 -4.36 5.68 -11.22
CA ALA A 118 -5.24 4.81 -10.45
C ALA A 118 -5.54 5.42 -9.07
N ARG A 119 -6.76 5.23 -8.59
CA ARG A 119 -7.24 5.89 -7.35
C ARG A 119 -6.39 5.59 -6.12
N VAL A 120 -5.79 4.39 -6.08
CA VAL A 120 -4.89 3.97 -5.00
C VAL A 120 -3.65 4.87 -4.89
N PHE A 121 -3.23 5.56 -5.96
CA PHE A 121 -2.17 6.56 -5.94
C PHE A 121 -2.75 7.98 -5.95
N SER A 122 -3.74 8.27 -6.80
CA SER A 122 -4.22 9.64 -7.04
C SER A 122 -5.05 10.25 -5.90
N SER A 123 -5.56 9.43 -4.96
CA SER A 123 -6.56 9.86 -3.97
C SER A 123 -6.49 9.13 -2.63
N ASN A 124 -5.52 8.25 -2.43
CA ASN A 124 -5.44 7.45 -1.21
C ASN A 124 -4.67 8.20 -0.11
N GLU A 125 -5.41 8.93 0.72
CA GLU A 125 -4.87 9.63 1.89
C GLU A 125 -4.33 8.67 2.96
N LEU A 126 -4.73 7.40 2.91
CA LEU A 126 -4.31 6.38 3.86
C LEU A 126 -2.98 5.73 3.50
N LEU A 127 -2.37 6.01 2.33
CA LEU A 127 -1.08 5.40 1.95
C LEU A 127 -0.02 5.58 3.04
N ASN A 128 0.10 6.79 3.59
CA ASN A 128 1.08 7.09 4.63
C ASN A 128 0.79 6.34 5.95
N LEU A 129 -0.49 6.22 6.34
CA LEU A 129 -0.89 5.44 7.52
C LEU A 129 -0.66 3.94 7.31
N GLN A 130 -0.94 3.44 6.10
CA GLN A 130 -0.79 2.04 5.72
C GLN A 130 0.67 1.62 5.62
N ARG A 131 1.61 2.51 5.28
CA ARG A 131 3.05 2.21 5.26
C ARG A 131 3.55 1.70 6.61
N ALA A 132 3.14 2.34 7.71
CA ALA A 132 3.51 1.92 9.06
C ALA A 132 2.92 0.54 9.44
N SER A 133 1.89 0.09 8.73
CA SER A 133 1.23 -1.21 8.97
C SER A 133 1.83 -2.35 8.12
N VAL A 134 2.75 -2.07 7.20
CA VAL A 134 3.39 -3.12 6.39
C VAL A 134 4.46 -3.82 7.23
N VAL A 135 4.29 -5.13 7.43
CA VAL A 135 5.27 -5.98 8.12
C VAL A 135 6.17 -6.65 7.09
N LEU A 136 7.47 -6.35 7.15
CA LEU A 136 8.49 -7.07 6.39
C LEU A 136 8.97 -8.26 7.21
N SER A 137 8.90 -9.46 6.61
CA SER A 137 9.38 -10.68 7.25
C SER A 137 10.07 -11.57 6.22
N LEU A 138 11.15 -12.24 6.65
CA LEU A 138 11.83 -13.26 5.87
C LEU A 138 11.27 -14.62 6.26
N GLY A 139 10.83 -15.40 5.28
CA GLY A 139 10.26 -16.73 5.54
C GLY A 139 8.84 -16.68 6.03
N THR A 140 8.63 -16.29 7.28
CA THR A 140 7.32 -16.37 7.92
C THR A 140 7.03 -15.06 8.65
N SER A 141 5.83 -14.53 8.45
CA SER A 141 5.34 -13.38 9.19
C SER A 141 4.96 -13.79 10.61
N PRO A 142 5.53 -13.14 11.64
CA PRO A 142 5.22 -13.43 13.04
C PRO A 142 3.82 -12.95 13.45
N VAL A 143 3.22 -12.03 12.68
CA VAL A 143 1.93 -11.39 13.03
C VAL A 143 0.75 -12.14 12.43
N CYS A 144 0.86 -12.60 11.18
CA CYS A 144 -0.24 -13.22 10.45
C CYS A 144 0.01 -14.70 10.09
N GLY A 145 1.14 -15.29 10.51
CA GLY A 145 1.47 -16.70 10.30
C GLY A 145 1.72 -17.09 8.84
N ILE A 146 1.81 -16.11 7.95
CA ILE A 146 2.01 -16.31 6.51
C ILE A 146 3.45 -16.72 6.24
N LYS A 147 3.65 -17.82 5.51
CA LYS A 147 4.98 -18.31 5.10
C LYS A 147 5.19 -18.13 3.60
N ALA A 148 6.23 -17.41 3.21
CA ALA A 148 6.76 -17.38 1.85
C ALA A 148 7.37 -18.75 1.51
N THR A 149 6.78 -19.40 0.50
CA THR A 149 7.23 -20.66 -0.08
C THR A 149 8.31 -20.41 -1.15
N ASP A 150 9.13 -21.42 -1.45
CA ASP A 150 10.19 -21.35 -2.48
C ASP A 150 11.31 -20.32 -2.22
N ILE A 151 11.55 -19.94 -0.96
CA ILE A 151 12.74 -19.15 -0.60
C ILE A 151 13.99 -20.00 -0.81
N PRO A 152 14.98 -19.54 -1.61
CA PRO A 152 16.27 -20.19 -1.74
C PRO A 152 16.90 -20.54 -0.39
N ALA A 153 17.45 -21.75 -0.24
CA ALA A 153 17.99 -22.24 1.04
C ALA A 153 19.02 -21.28 1.66
N HIS A 154 19.83 -20.60 0.84
CA HIS A 154 20.80 -19.62 1.32
C HIS A 154 20.15 -18.41 2.01
N LEU A 155 18.96 -17.97 1.58
CA LEU A 155 18.21 -16.89 2.24
C LEU A 155 17.58 -17.35 3.56
N ALA A 156 17.12 -18.61 3.62
CA ALA A 156 16.65 -19.19 4.89
C ALA A 156 17.80 -19.28 5.91
N VAL A 157 18.98 -19.75 5.49
CA VAL A 157 20.18 -19.77 6.33
C VAL A 157 20.62 -18.37 6.72
N ALA A 158 20.59 -17.39 5.81
CA ALA A 158 20.94 -16.00 6.11
C ALA A 158 20.03 -15.40 7.19
N LYS A 159 18.75 -15.78 7.22
CA LYS A 159 17.83 -15.39 8.30
C LYS A 159 18.26 -16.01 9.63
N GLU A 160 18.45 -17.32 9.70
CA GLU A 160 18.88 -18.00 10.93
C GLU A 160 20.21 -17.44 11.47
N VAL A 161 21.16 -17.13 10.58
CA VAL A 161 22.43 -16.48 10.96
C VAL A 161 22.21 -15.08 11.52
N LYS A 162 21.27 -14.31 10.94
CA LYS A 162 20.92 -12.99 11.44
C LYS A 162 20.29 -13.07 12.84
N ASP A 163 19.34 -13.99 13.03
CA ASP A 163 18.64 -14.19 14.30
C ASP A 163 19.65 -14.63 15.39
N LEU A 164 20.54 -15.58 15.09
CA LEU A 164 21.65 -15.97 15.96
C LEU A 164 22.57 -14.80 16.31
N ARG A 165 22.90 -13.93 15.34
CA ARG A 165 23.75 -12.75 15.60
C ARG A 165 23.08 -11.77 16.56
N GLU A 166 21.77 -11.58 16.46
CA GLU A 166 21.01 -10.73 17.39
C GLU A 166 20.98 -11.34 18.81
N GLU A 167 20.80 -12.66 18.93
CA GLU A 167 20.88 -13.37 20.22
C GLU A 167 22.27 -13.25 20.87
N VAL A 168 23.34 -13.47 20.10
CA VAL A 168 24.73 -13.30 20.58
C VAL A 168 24.98 -11.86 21.04
N SER A 169 24.44 -10.87 20.32
CA SER A 169 24.55 -9.46 20.72
C SER A 169 23.84 -9.18 22.04
N LYS A 170 22.66 -9.77 22.28
CA LYS A 170 21.95 -9.65 23.56
C LYS A 170 22.74 -10.27 24.70
N LEU A 171 23.21 -11.51 24.53
CA LEU A 171 24.04 -12.21 25.52
C LEU A 171 25.30 -11.41 25.86
N ASN A 172 25.95 -10.82 24.86
CA ASN A 172 27.14 -10.00 25.09
C ASN A 172 26.81 -8.75 25.92
N ASN A 173 25.67 -8.10 25.67
CA ASN A 173 25.24 -6.95 26.47
C ASN A 173 24.91 -7.35 27.91
N GLU A 174 24.24 -8.49 28.11
CA GLU A 174 23.97 -9.03 29.46
C GLU A 174 25.26 -9.38 30.21
N LEU A 175 26.25 -9.95 29.53
CA LEU A 175 27.57 -10.22 30.13
C LEU A 175 28.32 -8.94 30.50
N VAL A 176 28.23 -7.89 29.68
CA VAL A 176 28.82 -6.58 30.01
C VAL A 176 28.17 -5.99 31.25
N LEU A 177 26.84 -6.05 31.35
CA LEU A 177 26.10 -5.58 32.53
C LEU A 177 26.44 -6.41 33.77
N LEU A 178 26.48 -7.74 33.66
CA LEU A 178 26.88 -8.62 34.76
C LEU A 178 28.30 -8.33 35.24
N ARG A 179 29.23 -8.12 34.30
CA ARG A 179 30.62 -7.77 34.63
C ARG A 179 30.71 -6.42 35.32
N GLN A 180 29.92 -5.45 34.88
CA GLN A 180 29.85 -4.14 35.51
C GLN A 180 29.30 -4.26 36.94
N ASP A 181 28.21 -5.00 37.14
CA ASP A 181 27.63 -5.26 38.45
C ASP A 181 28.58 -6.01 39.38
N MET A 182 29.34 -7.00 38.88
CA MET A 182 30.37 -7.66 39.68
C MET A 182 31.51 -6.72 40.08
N ASN A 183 31.91 -5.79 39.20
CA ASN A 183 32.99 -4.85 39.50
C ASN A 183 32.57 -3.72 40.44
N THR A 184 31.29 -3.34 40.46
CA THR A 184 30.81 -2.20 41.27
C THR A 184 30.10 -2.66 42.53
N LYS A 185 29.14 -3.60 42.44
CA LYS A 185 28.29 -3.97 43.56
C LYS A 185 28.91 -5.03 44.46
N LEU A 186 29.74 -5.93 43.92
CA LEU A 186 30.35 -6.99 44.74
C LEU A 186 31.32 -6.41 45.80
N PRO A 187 32.22 -5.47 45.46
CA PRO A 187 33.10 -4.85 46.46
C PRO A 187 32.32 -4.10 47.54
N ASP A 188 31.30 -3.33 47.14
CA ASP A 188 30.47 -2.56 48.07
C ASP A 188 29.72 -3.49 49.04
N ASN A 189 29.06 -4.53 48.55
CA ASN A 189 28.35 -5.49 49.41
C ASN A 189 29.28 -6.27 50.35
N VAL A 190 30.51 -6.59 49.90
CA VAL A 190 31.51 -7.24 50.74
C VAL A 190 32.04 -6.27 51.79
N ALA A 191 32.31 -5.02 51.41
CA ALA A 191 32.74 -3.98 52.33
C ALA A 191 31.67 -3.71 53.40
N ASP A 192 30.41 -3.58 53.03
CA ASP A 192 29.28 -3.39 53.95
C ASP A 192 29.15 -4.54 54.94
N LYS A 193 29.29 -5.79 54.47
CA LYS A 193 29.27 -6.96 55.35
C LYS A 193 30.45 -7.00 56.31
N VAL A 194 31.65 -6.69 55.84
CA VAL A 194 32.86 -6.64 56.68
C VAL A 194 32.73 -5.55 57.75
N VAL A 195 32.21 -4.38 57.37
CA VAL A 195 31.95 -3.27 58.31
C VAL A 195 30.88 -3.68 59.32
N ALA A 196 29.77 -4.27 58.90
CA ALA A 196 28.71 -4.74 59.81
C ALA A 196 29.24 -5.79 60.82
N ASP A 197 30.02 -6.77 60.36
CA ASP A 197 30.62 -7.80 61.22
C ASP A 197 31.66 -7.21 62.19
N LEU A 198 32.44 -6.22 61.76
CA LEU A 198 33.35 -5.49 62.62
C LEU A 198 32.59 -4.70 63.69
N MET A 199 31.56 -3.94 63.32
CA MET A 199 30.75 -3.16 64.26
C MET A 199 30.06 -4.04 65.31
N GLN A 200 29.62 -5.24 64.93
CA GLN A 200 29.01 -6.20 65.87
C GLN A 200 30.01 -6.79 66.87
N LYS A 201 31.28 -6.98 66.47
CA LYS A 201 32.34 -7.57 67.32
C LYS A 201 32.99 -6.58 68.29
N PHE A 202 32.86 -5.28 68.07
CA PHE A 202 33.51 -4.22 68.88
C PHE A 202 32.57 -3.53 69.89
N VAL A 203 31.40 -4.11 70.19
CA VAL A 203 30.51 -3.58 71.24
C VAL A 203 31.13 -3.81 72.61
N VAL A 204 31.58 -2.74 73.27
CA VAL A 204 32.10 -2.76 74.65
C VAL A 204 31.12 -2.04 75.57
N ASN A 205 30.66 -2.71 76.63
CA ASN A 205 29.70 -2.17 77.62
C ASN A 205 28.38 -1.63 77.03
N GLY A 206 27.87 -2.26 75.96
CA GLY A 206 26.58 -1.90 75.37
C GLY A 206 26.58 -0.63 74.51
N VAL A 207 27.74 -0.02 74.25
CA VAL A 207 27.89 1.14 73.37
C VAL A 207 28.55 0.70 72.06
N ALA A 208 27.83 0.87 70.94
CA ALA A 208 28.34 0.56 69.60
C ALA A 208 29.15 1.76 69.04
N PRO A 209 30.28 1.52 68.34
CA PRO A 209 30.98 2.58 67.62
C PRO A 209 30.09 3.12 66.50
N VAL A 210 30.04 4.44 66.30
CA VAL A 210 29.32 5.09 65.20
C VAL A 210 30.33 5.56 64.16
N SER A 211 30.15 5.18 62.90
CA SER A 211 31.04 5.60 61.81
C SER A 211 30.67 6.99 61.29
N LEU A 212 31.62 7.66 60.63
CA LEU A 212 31.35 8.92 59.92
C LEU A 212 30.34 8.73 58.78
N GLN A 213 30.23 7.51 58.22
CA GLN A 213 29.25 7.16 57.21
C GLN A 213 27.83 7.10 57.79
N ASP A 214 27.67 6.62 59.03
CA ASP A 214 26.37 6.58 59.72
C ASP A 214 25.82 7.99 59.97
N LEU A 215 26.70 8.93 60.33
CA LEU A 215 26.33 10.35 60.47
C LEU A 215 25.96 11.00 59.13
N ALA A 216 26.61 10.59 58.04
CA ALA A 216 26.29 11.08 56.69
C ALA A 216 24.93 10.53 56.20
N ASN A 217 24.64 9.26 56.43
CA ASN A 217 23.37 8.63 56.07
C ASN A 217 22.20 9.25 56.86
N LEU A 218 22.39 9.50 58.16
CA LEU A 218 21.41 10.19 59.01
C LEU A 218 21.04 11.59 58.46
N ARG A 219 22.02 12.30 57.88
CA ARG A 219 21.82 13.60 57.25
C ARG A 219 21.01 13.50 55.95
N VAL A 220 21.23 12.46 55.15
CA VAL A 220 20.51 12.23 53.89
C VAL A 220 19.05 11.84 54.18
N ASP A 221 18.83 10.95 55.14
CA ASP A 221 17.48 10.54 55.55
C ASP A 221 16.67 11.72 56.08
N LEU A 222 17.30 12.57 56.92
CA LEU A 222 16.69 13.80 57.42
C LEU A 222 16.36 14.77 56.28
N ALA A 223 17.21 14.88 55.26
CA ALA A 223 16.96 15.72 54.10
C ALA A 223 15.85 15.19 53.19
N ALA A 224 15.72 13.87 53.04
CA ALA A 224 14.64 13.22 52.29
C ALA A 224 13.28 13.36 52.98
N GLU A 225 13.27 13.30 54.32
CA GLU A 225 12.09 13.51 55.14
C GLU A 225 11.59 14.97 55.06
N ILE A 226 12.52 15.93 55.06
CA ILE A 226 12.22 17.36 54.82
C ILE A 226 11.65 17.58 53.41
N HIS A 227 12.22 16.95 52.37
CA HIS A 227 11.68 17.08 51.00
C HIS A 227 10.29 16.47 50.84
N ARG A 228 9.99 15.34 51.50
CA ARG A 228 8.63 14.75 51.52
C ARG A 228 7.64 15.66 52.25
N ALA A 229 8.04 16.31 53.34
CA ALA A 229 7.22 17.27 54.07
C ALA A 229 6.96 18.57 53.27
N ILE A 230 7.84 18.93 52.34
CA ILE A 230 7.66 20.08 51.43
C ILE A 230 6.79 19.71 50.22
N GLY A 231 6.90 18.48 49.70
CA GLY A 231 6.13 17.99 48.56
C GLY A 231 4.62 17.82 48.80
N THR A 232 4.16 17.84 50.05
CA THR A 232 2.73 17.84 50.40
C THR A 232 2.08 19.23 50.26
N ILE A 233 2.86 20.26 49.93
CA ILE A 233 2.37 21.62 49.69
C ILE A 233 2.45 21.92 48.18
N GLN A 234 1.52 21.42 47.38
CA GLN A 234 1.25 22.01 46.05
C GLN A 234 -0.19 21.79 45.54
N VAL A 235 -0.66 22.85 44.87
CA VAL A 235 -1.97 23.16 44.28
C VAL A 235 -2.18 22.37 42.96
N PRO A 236 -3.43 22.03 42.56
CA PRO A 236 -3.67 21.23 41.36
C PRO A 236 -3.50 22.05 40.06
N GLN A 237 -2.62 21.61 39.17
CA GLN A 237 -2.67 21.97 37.75
C GLN A 237 -2.94 20.73 36.91
N GLY A 238 -4.19 20.63 36.43
CA GLY A 238 -4.56 19.70 35.36
C GLY A 238 -4.08 20.23 34.02
N ILE A 239 -3.28 19.44 33.32
CA ILE A 239 -2.98 19.65 31.90
C ILE A 239 -3.86 18.68 31.13
N ALA A 240 -4.92 19.23 30.54
CA ALA A 240 -5.76 18.54 29.58
C ALA A 240 -5.01 18.42 28.25
N THR A 241 -4.74 17.18 27.84
CA THR A 241 -4.18 16.84 26.53
C THR A 241 -5.25 17.05 25.46
N GLN A 242 -5.08 18.05 24.58
CA GLN A 242 -5.89 18.15 23.36
C GLN A 242 -5.41 17.13 22.32
N PRO A 243 -6.32 16.52 21.54
CA PRO A 243 -5.96 15.63 20.44
C PRO A 243 -5.40 16.40 19.23
N PRO A 244 -4.69 15.71 18.32
CA PRO A 244 -3.99 16.35 17.21
C PRO A 244 -4.92 17.07 16.23
N ARG A 245 -4.52 18.29 15.89
CA ARG A 245 -5.08 19.18 14.85
C ARG A 245 -5.40 18.42 13.54
N GLU A 246 -6.58 18.72 13.00
CA GLU A 246 -7.04 18.34 11.67
C GLU A 246 -5.97 18.67 10.59
N VAL A 247 -5.70 17.67 9.76
CA VAL A 247 -4.86 17.79 8.58
C VAL A 247 -5.52 18.78 7.61
N LEU A 248 -4.77 19.83 7.27
CA LEU A 248 -5.11 20.86 6.29
C LEU A 248 -5.70 20.23 5.01
N THR A 249 -6.89 20.69 4.63
CA THR A 249 -7.48 20.48 3.31
C THR A 249 -6.46 20.94 2.24
N SER A 250 -5.89 20.01 1.47
CA SER A 250 -4.87 20.40 0.48
C SER A 250 -5.50 21.29 -0.58
N ALA A 251 -5.17 22.57 -0.58
CA ALA A 251 -5.54 23.49 -1.65
C ALA A 251 -4.91 23.00 -2.97
N TRP A 252 -5.71 22.98 -4.04
CA TRP A 252 -5.24 22.61 -5.37
C TRP A 252 -4.01 23.43 -5.78
N GLN A 253 -3.00 22.76 -6.32
CA GLN A 253 -1.77 23.41 -6.73
C GLN A 253 -2.00 24.33 -7.94
N ARG A 254 -1.11 25.31 -8.05
CA ARG A 254 -1.01 26.25 -9.17
C ARG A 254 0.41 26.21 -9.68
N TRP A 255 0.58 26.28 -11.00
CA TRP A 255 1.89 26.20 -11.64
C TRP A 255 2.15 27.44 -12.48
N GLU A 256 3.37 27.93 -12.41
CA GLU A 256 3.84 29.03 -13.24
C GLU A 256 4.66 28.47 -14.39
N TRP A 257 4.23 28.72 -15.63
CA TRP A 257 4.91 28.18 -16.82
C TRP A 257 5.93 29.14 -17.44
N GLY A 258 5.91 30.40 -16.98
CA GLY A 258 6.72 31.49 -17.53
C GLY A 258 6.29 31.95 -18.93
N ASP A 259 5.03 31.71 -19.32
CA ASP A 259 4.50 32.05 -20.65
C ASP A 259 3.73 33.39 -20.68
N GLY A 260 3.85 34.18 -19.60
CA GLY A 260 3.19 35.47 -19.43
C GLY A 260 1.68 35.37 -19.16
N LYS A 261 1.12 34.17 -18.92
CA LYS A 261 -0.30 33.97 -18.59
C LYS A 261 -0.52 33.76 -17.09
N LEU A 262 -1.79 33.75 -16.70
CA LEU A 262 -2.25 33.39 -15.36
C LEU A 262 -1.71 32.02 -14.92
N ALA A 263 -1.58 31.82 -13.61
CA ALA A 263 -1.14 30.55 -13.05
C ALA A 263 -2.00 29.38 -13.52
N HIS A 264 -1.35 28.33 -14.02
CA HIS A 264 -1.97 27.15 -14.61
C HIS A 264 -2.46 26.17 -13.54
N ALA A 265 -3.46 25.37 -13.90
CA ALA A 265 -4.02 24.32 -13.06
C ALA A 265 -3.37 22.94 -13.25
N VAL A 266 -2.33 22.85 -14.09
CA VAL A 266 -1.55 21.63 -14.34
C VAL A 266 -0.05 21.97 -14.51
N PRO A 267 0.86 21.03 -14.23
CA PRO A 267 2.29 21.26 -14.41
C PRO A 267 2.67 21.41 -15.88
N LYS A 268 3.79 22.10 -16.13
CA LYS A 268 4.32 22.29 -17.49
C LYS A 268 4.61 20.93 -18.12
N GLY A 269 4.15 20.75 -19.36
CA GLY A 269 4.33 19.50 -20.08
C GLY A 269 3.27 18.42 -19.79
N TRP A 270 2.33 18.65 -18.86
CA TRP A 270 1.26 17.71 -18.53
C TRP A 270 0.42 17.28 -19.75
N GLU A 271 0.00 16.01 -19.75
CA GLU A 271 -0.77 15.42 -20.84
C GLU A 271 -2.17 14.98 -20.42
N PHE A 272 -3.18 15.44 -21.15
CA PHE A 272 -4.55 15.02 -20.95
C PHE A 272 -4.70 13.52 -21.28
N PRO A 273 -5.33 12.70 -20.41
CA PRO A 273 -5.36 11.25 -20.59
C PRO A 273 -6.01 10.80 -21.91
N ALA A 274 -5.33 9.95 -22.68
CA ALA A 274 -5.82 9.47 -23.99
C ALA A 274 -6.64 8.17 -23.91
N HIS A 275 -6.10 7.14 -23.26
CA HIS A 275 -6.69 5.80 -23.17
C HIS A 275 -7.14 5.51 -21.75
N THR A 276 -8.22 6.16 -21.34
CA THR A 276 -8.71 6.08 -19.97
C THR A 276 -10.12 5.51 -19.95
N SER A 277 -10.37 4.56 -19.04
CA SER A 277 -11.71 4.02 -18.84
C SER A 277 -12.66 5.12 -18.40
N VAL A 278 -13.96 4.92 -18.64
CA VAL A 278 -14.98 5.91 -18.22
C VAL A 278 -14.93 6.13 -16.70
N LYS A 279 -14.75 5.06 -15.92
CA LYS A 279 -14.62 5.14 -14.46
C LYS A 279 -13.41 5.95 -14.03
N GLN A 280 -12.26 5.70 -14.65
CA GLN A 280 -11.05 6.42 -14.31
C GLN A 280 -11.15 7.90 -14.70
N LEU A 281 -11.77 8.22 -15.84
CA LEU A 281 -12.03 9.61 -16.22
C LEU A 281 -13.03 10.26 -15.26
N TRP A 282 -14.10 9.57 -14.85
CA TRP A 282 -15.08 10.08 -13.86
C TRP A 282 -14.38 10.54 -12.58
N ASN A 283 -13.47 9.71 -12.06
CA ASN A 283 -12.72 10.03 -10.85
C ASN A 283 -11.90 11.32 -11.02
N LEU A 284 -11.11 11.41 -12.09
CA LEU A 284 -10.28 12.58 -12.38
C LEU A 284 -11.14 13.83 -12.68
N TRP A 285 -12.28 13.63 -13.33
CA TRP A 285 -13.18 14.70 -13.77
C TRP A 285 -13.84 15.42 -12.61
N PHE A 286 -14.34 14.67 -11.62
CA PHE A 286 -15.07 15.22 -10.48
C PHE A 286 -14.22 15.44 -9.23
N PHE A 287 -13.16 14.65 -9.03
CA PHE A 287 -12.36 14.67 -7.80
C PHE A 287 -10.89 15.04 -8.02
N GLY A 288 -10.44 15.18 -9.27
CA GLY A 288 -9.07 15.58 -9.59
C GLY A 288 -8.03 14.49 -9.34
N ASN A 289 -6.76 14.89 -9.37
CA ASN A 289 -5.62 14.07 -8.99
C ASN A 289 -4.92 14.76 -7.81
N LYS A 290 -5.26 14.36 -6.59
CA LYS A 290 -4.74 14.95 -5.35
C LYS A 290 -3.24 14.76 -5.22
N ASP A 291 -2.73 13.60 -5.65
CA ASP A 291 -1.31 13.27 -5.60
C ASP A 291 -0.44 14.29 -6.37
N SER A 292 -0.87 14.63 -7.58
CA SER A 292 -0.19 15.67 -8.37
C SER A 292 -0.73 17.08 -8.08
N GLY A 293 -1.59 17.27 -7.07
CA GLY A 293 -2.22 18.54 -6.74
C GLY A 293 -3.16 19.11 -7.82
N ILE A 294 -3.55 18.31 -8.83
CA ILE A 294 -4.35 18.77 -9.98
C ILE A 294 -5.83 18.71 -9.61
N ARG A 295 -6.51 19.86 -9.76
CA ARG A 295 -7.94 20.01 -9.50
C ARG A 295 -8.83 19.13 -10.41
N PRO A 296 -10.12 18.95 -10.07
CA PRO A 296 -11.08 18.23 -10.91
C PRO A 296 -10.98 18.67 -12.38
N TYR A 297 -10.89 17.70 -13.30
CA TYR A 297 -10.59 18.03 -14.69
C TYR A 297 -11.69 18.86 -15.34
N LYS A 298 -12.92 18.84 -14.79
CA LYS A 298 -14.02 19.73 -15.18
C LYS A 298 -13.70 21.22 -15.03
N LEU A 299 -12.75 21.57 -14.16
CA LEU A 299 -12.32 22.93 -13.85
C LEU A 299 -11.08 23.39 -14.65
N LEU A 300 -10.53 22.53 -15.52
CA LEU A 300 -9.37 22.89 -16.34
C LEU A 300 -9.81 23.78 -17.52
N SER A 301 -9.04 24.83 -17.78
CA SER A 301 -9.25 25.68 -18.93
C SER A 301 -8.78 24.98 -20.20
N LYS A 302 -9.71 24.75 -21.14
CA LYS A 302 -9.38 24.21 -22.47
C LYS A 302 -8.34 25.06 -23.22
N GLN A 303 -8.34 26.38 -23.00
CA GLN A 303 -7.47 27.31 -23.71
C GLN A 303 -6.10 27.44 -23.05
N HIS A 304 -6.06 27.45 -21.71
CA HIS A 304 -4.83 27.73 -20.95
C HIS A 304 -4.16 26.48 -20.40
N ASP A 305 -4.90 25.49 -19.91
CA ASP A 305 -4.33 24.31 -19.23
C ASP A 305 -4.16 23.11 -20.18
N ILE A 306 -4.98 23.03 -21.24
CA ILE A 306 -4.97 21.90 -22.16
C ILE A 306 -4.16 22.22 -23.43
N LYS A 307 -3.09 21.45 -23.67
CA LYS A 307 -2.30 21.50 -24.92
C LYS A 307 -3.23 21.44 -26.14
N ARG A 308 -2.93 22.20 -27.20
CA ARG A 308 -3.72 22.24 -28.45
C ARG A 308 -3.99 20.85 -29.03
N SER A 309 -2.97 19.98 -29.08
CA SER A 309 -3.07 18.59 -29.54
C SER A 309 -4.05 17.73 -28.71
N HIS A 310 -4.37 18.15 -27.49
CA HIS A 310 -5.21 17.42 -26.53
C HIS A 310 -6.62 18.00 -26.41
N GLN A 311 -6.87 19.19 -26.96
CA GLN A 311 -8.16 19.88 -26.83
C GLN A 311 -9.34 19.08 -27.38
N MET A 312 -9.14 18.32 -28.46
CA MET A 312 -10.17 17.43 -29.02
C MET A 312 -10.49 16.29 -28.05
N ARG A 313 -9.49 15.68 -27.40
CA ARG A 313 -9.70 14.66 -26.37
C ARG A 313 -10.48 15.20 -25.17
N HIS A 314 -10.10 16.38 -24.68
CA HIS A 314 -10.82 17.06 -23.61
C HIS A 314 -12.28 17.35 -23.98
N SER A 315 -12.55 17.81 -25.20
CA SER A 315 -13.92 18.03 -25.68
C SER A 315 -14.73 16.74 -25.74
N ARG A 316 -14.14 15.61 -26.17
CA ARG A 316 -14.79 14.29 -26.15
C ARG A 316 -15.12 13.85 -24.72
N ALA A 317 -14.14 13.96 -23.81
CA ALA A 317 -14.30 13.66 -22.39
C ALA A 317 -15.44 14.48 -21.77
N ARG A 318 -15.48 15.78 -22.03
CA ARG A 318 -16.52 16.69 -21.55
C ARG A 318 -17.91 16.27 -22.01
N LYS A 319 -18.08 15.99 -23.31
CA LYS A 319 -19.39 15.56 -23.86
C LYS A 319 -19.90 14.27 -23.21
N VAL A 320 -19.02 13.31 -22.97
CA VAL A 320 -19.39 12.06 -22.27
C VAL A 320 -19.80 12.35 -20.82
N MET A 321 -19.01 13.15 -20.10
CA MET A 321 -19.29 13.44 -18.69
C MET A 321 -20.56 14.28 -18.51
N GLU A 322 -20.80 15.27 -19.38
CA GLU A 322 -22.05 16.06 -19.37
C GLU A 322 -23.28 15.19 -19.59
N TYR A 323 -23.20 14.21 -20.50
CA TYR A 323 -24.29 13.26 -20.72
C TYR A 323 -24.52 12.37 -19.49
N ILE A 324 -23.46 11.87 -18.85
CA ILE A 324 -23.61 11.10 -17.60
C ILE A 324 -24.26 11.96 -16.49
N VAL A 325 -23.93 13.25 -16.39
CA VAL A 325 -24.58 14.18 -15.45
C VAL A 325 -26.06 14.42 -15.82
N GLN A 326 -26.44 14.34 -17.10
CA GLN A 326 -27.85 14.40 -17.46
C GLN A 326 -28.61 13.16 -16.98
N LEU A 327 -27.98 11.97 -16.99
CA LEU A 327 -28.57 10.73 -16.50
C LEU A 327 -28.75 10.70 -14.97
N THR A 328 -28.15 11.61 -14.21
CA THR A 328 -28.38 11.72 -12.75
C THR A 328 -29.62 12.55 -12.39
N LYS A 329 -30.20 13.28 -13.35
CA LYS A 329 -31.32 14.22 -13.11
C LYS A 329 -32.73 13.61 -13.03
N PRO A 330 -33.07 12.49 -13.69
CA PRO A 330 -34.42 11.94 -13.64
C PRO A 330 -34.84 11.54 -12.21
N PRO A 331 -36.10 11.79 -11.81
CA PRO A 331 -36.60 11.41 -10.49
C PRO A 331 -36.51 9.90 -10.29
N GLY A 332 -35.90 9.46 -9.19
CA GLY A 332 -35.67 8.04 -8.87
C GLY A 332 -34.33 7.45 -9.33
N ALA A 333 -33.49 8.21 -10.04
CA ALA A 333 -32.17 7.74 -10.47
C ALA A 333 -31.16 7.61 -9.31
N LEU A 334 -31.36 8.35 -8.20
CA LEU A 334 -30.45 8.39 -7.05
C LEU A 334 -31.23 8.49 -5.72
N PRO A 335 -30.73 7.89 -4.62
CA PRO A 335 -31.26 8.12 -3.29
C PRO A 335 -30.81 9.50 -2.78
N GLY A 336 -31.68 10.50 -2.95
CA GLY A 336 -31.45 11.89 -2.54
C GLY A 336 -31.18 12.84 -3.72
N GLU A 337 -31.58 14.11 -3.59
CA GLU A 337 -31.32 15.18 -4.56
C GLU A 337 -29.81 15.50 -4.61
N VAL A 338 -29.05 14.69 -5.36
CA VAL A 338 -27.63 14.97 -5.61
C VAL A 338 -27.53 16.13 -6.59
N THR A 339 -27.24 17.32 -6.07
CA THR A 339 -27.08 18.56 -6.86
C THR A 339 -25.67 18.73 -7.43
N ASP A 340 -24.62 18.23 -6.76
CA ASP A 340 -23.24 18.21 -7.27
C ASP A 340 -22.51 16.90 -6.95
N ILE A 341 -22.04 16.19 -7.97
CA ILE A 341 -21.26 14.95 -7.82
C ILE A 341 -19.92 15.21 -7.11
N SER A 342 -19.35 16.41 -7.27
CA SER A 342 -18.04 16.74 -6.68
C SER A 342 -18.06 16.92 -5.16
N SER A 343 -19.22 17.12 -4.54
CA SER A 343 -19.36 17.22 -3.08
C SER A 343 -19.61 15.86 -2.41
N LEU A 344 -19.86 14.81 -3.19
CA LEU A 344 -20.12 13.48 -2.65
C LEU A 344 -18.88 12.84 -2.05
N GLN A 345 -19.07 12.09 -0.97
CA GLN A 345 -18.07 11.13 -0.51
C GLN A 345 -17.81 10.06 -1.59
N LEU A 346 -16.56 9.61 -1.72
CA LEU A 346 -16.14 8.69 -2.79
C LEU A 346 -17.00 7.42 -2.88
N ALA A 347 -17.37 6.83 -1.75
CA ALA A 347 -18.21 5.63 -1.72
C ALA A 347 -19.62 5.90 -2.27
N ALA A 348 -20.22 7.05 -1.97
CA ALA A 348 -21.51 7.45 -2.51
C ALA A 348 -21.42 7.74 -4.01
N ALA A 349 -20.37 8.46 -4.44
CA ALA A 349 -20.10 8.74 -5.85
C ALA A 349 -19.86 7.47 -6.69
N ASP A 350 -19.31 6.41 -6.09
CA ASP A 350 -19.14 5.12 -6.76
C ASP A 350 -20.45 4.39 -6.98
N LYS A 351 -21.36 4.43 -5.99
CA LYS A 351 -22.71 3.88 -6.14
C LYS A 351 -23.49 4.62 -7.24
N VAL A 352 -23.44 5.95 -7.21
CA VAL A 352 -24.01 6.83 -8.24
C VAL A 352 -23.46 6.43 -9.61
N PHE A 353 -22.14 6.33 -9.75
CA PHE A 353 -21.50 5.93 -11.00
C PHE A 353 -22.01 4.57 -11.51
N GLY A 354 -22.12 3.56 -10.63
CA GLY A 354 -22.58 2.23 -11.03
C GLY A 354 -23.96 2.26 -11.68
N VAL A 355 -24.90 3.00 -11.07
CA VAL A 355 -26.26 3.17 -11.60
C VAL A 355 -26.25 3.89 -12.94
N VAL A 356 -25.64 5.08 -13.02
CA VAL A 356 -25.67 5.87 -14.26
C VAL A 356 -24.86 5.25 -15.38
N PHE A 357 -23.78 4.53 -15.07
CA PHE A 357 -22.98 3.84 -16.08
C PHE A 357 -23.74 2.65 -16.66
N HIS A 358 -24.49 1.92 -15.84
CA HIS A 358 -25.38 0.88 -16.33
C HIS A 358 -26.46 1.46 -17.25
N THR A 359 -27.13 2.55 -16.85
CA THR A 359 -28.13 3.26 -17.67
C THR A 359 -27.53 3.80 -18.97
N LEU A 360 -26.32 4.34 -18.93
CA LEU A 360 -25.59 4.78 -20.12
C LEU A 360 -25.39 3.62 -21.10
N LEU A 361 -24.93 2.47 -20.61
CA LEU A 361 -24.66 1.32 -21.46
C LEU A 361 -25.93 0.73 -22.06
N SER A 362 -27.02 0.64 -21.29
CA SER A 362 -28.31 0.15 -21.80
C SER A 362 -28.90 1.05 -22.90
N GLN A 363 -28.64 2.37 -22.85
CA GLN A 363 -29.05 3.28 -23.92
C GLN A 363 -28.16 3.17 -25.18
N LEU A 364 -26.86 2.89 -25.01
CA LEU A 364 -25.89 2.90 -26.12
C LEU A 364 -25.66 1.53 -26.77
N TYR A 365 -26.14 0.45 -26.17
CA TYR A 365 -25.92 -0.92 -26.64
C TYR A 365 -27.21 -1.74 -26.56
N CYS A 366 -27.51 -2.50 -27.62
CA CYS A 366 -28.62 -3.47 -27.60
C CYS A 366 -28.34 -4.64 -26.63
N ASN A 367 -27.07 -5.05 -26.52
CA ASN A 367 -26.61 -6.10 -25.60
C ASN A 367 -25.48 -5.57 -24.74
N MET A 368 -25.50 -5.90 -23.45
CA MET A 368 -24.48 -5.45 -22.52
C MET A 368 -23.08 -5.94 -22.96
N PRO A 369 -22.07 -5.04 -22.98
CA PRO A 369 -20.68 -5.42 -23.23
C PRO A 369 -20.20 -6.47 -22.23
N LYS A 370 -19.37 -7.43 -22.67
CA LYS A 370 -18.79 -8.45 -21.78
C LYS A 370 -17.83 -7.87 -20.73
N ARG A 371 -17.15 -6.77 -21.05
CA ARG A 371 -16.16 -6.09 -20.20
C ARG A 371 -16.42 -4.58 -20.17
N PRO A 372 -17.51 -4.15 -19.52
CA PRO A 372 -17.90 -2.74 -19.51
C PRO A 372 -16.86 -1.83 -18.84
N GLU A 373 -16.11 -2.34 -17.87
CA GLU A 373 -15.06 -1.64 -17.12
C GLU A 373 -13.83 -1.25 -17.97
N GLU A 374 -13.55 -1.98 -19.05
CA GLU A 374 -12.44 -1.72 -19.97
C GLU A 374 -12.79 -0.63 -21.00
N LEU A 375 -14.06 -0.23 -21.11
CA LEU A 375 -14.49 0.74 -22.11
C LEU A 375 -13.89 2.13 -21.85
N THR A 376 -13.22 2.67 -22.87
CA THR A 376 -12.66 4.02 -22.82
C THR A 376 -13.74 5.08 -23.05
N TYR A 377 -13.52 6.27 -22.51
CA TYR A 377 -14.40 7.42 -22.78
C TYR A 377 -14.45 7.76 -24.28
N GLY A 378 -13.39 7.49 -25.04
CA GLY A 378 -13.36 7.69 -26.49
C GLY A 378 -14.31 6.74 -27.23
N THR A 379 -14.34 5.48 -26.82
CA THR A 379 -15.27 4.47 -27.36
C THR A 379 -16.73 4.86 -27.07
N ILE A 380 -17.01 5.27 -25.83
CA ILE A 380 -18.35 5.74 -25.44
C ILE A 380 -18.73 7.01 -26.21
N TYR A 381 -17.83 7.98 -26.36
CA TYR A 381 -18.08 9.20 -27.12
C TYR A 381 -18.55 8.90 -28.55
N ASN A 382 -17.87 8.00 -29.25
CA ASN A 382 -18.21 7.66 -30.64
C ASN A 382 -19.60 7.04 -30.72
N ARG A 383 -19.95 6.17 -29.77
CA ARG A 383 -21.30 5.56 -29.71
C ARG A 383 -22.37 6.56 -29.33
N LEU A 384 -22.09 7.41 -28.34
CA LEU A 384 -22.99 8.48 -27.92
C LEU A 384 -23.32 9.41 -29.09
N CYS A 385 -22.33 9.79 -29.91
CA CYS A 385 -22.59 10.62 -31.08
C CYS A 385 -23.52 9.94 -32.10
N LYS A 386 -23.37 8.63 -32.34
CA LYS A 386 -24.28 7.87 -33.21
C LYS A 386 -25.69 7.81 -32.63
N HIS A 387 -25.80 7.50 -31.34
CA HIS A 387 -27.08 7.43 -30.64
C HIS A 387 -27.85 8.76 -30.70
N LEU A 388 -27.19 9.88 -30.41
CA LEU A 388 -27.81 11.21 -30.49
C LEU A 388 -28.23 11.60 -31.91
N GLN A 389 -27.46 11.20 -32.93
CA GLN A 389 -27.84 11.41 -34.33
C GLN A 389 -29.08 10.60 -34.72
N THR A 390 -29.19 9.35 -34.26
CA THR A 390 -30.36 8.51 -34.49
C THR A 390 -31.60 9.11 -33.83
N GLN A 391 -31.52 9.49 -32.55
CA GLN A 391 -32.64 10.13 -31.84
C GLN A 391 -33.08 11.43 -32.52
N GLN A 392 -32.14 12.26 -32.99
CA GLN A 392 -32.49 13.49 -33.68
C GLN A 392 -33.22 13.22 -35.00
N ARG A 393 -32.84 12.18 -35.75
CA ARG A 393 -33.54 11.78 -36.99
C ARG A 393 -34.95 11.27 -36.71
N GLU A 394 -35.11 10.46 -35.66
CA GLU A 394 -36.42 9.94 -35.23
C GLU A 394 -37.36 11.07 -34.79
N LEU A 395 -36.85 12.05 -34.04
CA LEU A 395 -37.62 13.23 -33.63
C LEU A 395 -38.07 14.09 -34.81
N VAL A 396 -37.20 14.32 -35.79
CA VAL A 396 -37.57 15.07 -37.00
C VAL A 396 -38.63 14.31 -37.79
N GLN A 397 -38.50 12.98 -37.93
CA GLN A 397 -39.49 12.16 -38.62
C GLN A 397 -40.86 12.18 -37.94
N GLN A 398 -40.90 12.23 -36.60
CA GLN A 398 -42.15 12.34 -35.82
C GLN A 398 -42.80 13.72 -35.87
N GLN A 399 -42.05 14.78 -36.22
CA GLN A 399 -42.59 16.14 -36.39
C GLN A 399 -43.05 16.42 -37.83
N THR A 400 -42.66 15.59 -38.79
CA THR A 400 -42.98 15.74 -40.21
C THR A 400 -44.15 14.85 -40.66
N ASN A 401 -44.53 13.89 -39.82
CA ASN A 401 -45.77 13.10 -39.92
C ASN A 401 -46.80 13.66 -38.93
#